data_AF-A0A2H0XTR9-F1
#
_entry.id   AF-A0A2H0XTR9-F1
#
_cell.length_a   1.000
_cell.length_b   1.000
_cell.length_c   1.000
_cell.angle_alpha   90.00
_cell.angle_beta   90.00
_cell.angle_gamma   90.00
#
_symmetry.space_group_name_H-M   'P 1'
#
loop_
_entity.id
_entity.type
_entity.pdbx_description
1 polymer ?
#
loop_
_entity_poly.entity_id
_entity_poly.type
_entity_poly.pdbx_seq_one_letter_code
_entity_poly.pdbx_strand_id
1 'polypeptide(L)'
;MKNMKLVAGLIVILLMTMLAQAAESPALQDFDSQVLAARQHMRSYCALIQKVMKSNDEATAQKSLQEIQQAGVLWDKIPKQYAKNPPPEYARDSQFAGRLKTMQMLFDEMAYNVQNKKYQMAFNNCAFACGLFVKMHEENGLVYVSDRLFALRKTIKSAQTLHSNGHSLKEIVPEIQSLRDRVFQAPFPEKSATFTPAMEELSRTIDHLAQQVFTDDKTAIGTTLTELTNQVNDLYALSLQIPS
;
A
#
# COMPACT_ATOMS: atom_id res chain seq x y z
N MET A 1 -51.11 6.84 -54.68
CA MET A 1 -49.86 7.63 -54.71
C MET A 1 -49.23 7.57 -53.32
N LYS A 2 -47.94 7.20 -53.30
CA LYS A 2 -46.89 7.24 -52.26
C LYS A 2 -47.23 7.83 -50.88
N ASN A 3 -46.80 7.12 -49.83
CA ASN A 3 -46.04 7.56 -48.65
C ASN A 3 -45.88 6.34 -47.70
N MET A 4 -44.85 5.50 -47.79
CA MET A 4 -43.43 5.69 -47.40
C MET A 4 -43.22 5.96 -45.89
N LYS A 5 -42.94 4.85 -45.18
CA LYS A 5 -42.01 4.59 -44.06
C LYS A 5 -41.75 5.70 -43.02
N LEU A 6 -41.85 5.32 -41.75
CA LEU A 6 -40.76 5.59 -40.79
C LEU A 6 -40.77 4.51 -39.69
N VAL A 7 -39.82 3.57 -39.78
CA VAL A 7 -39.46 2.66 -38.70
C VAL A 7 -38.49 3.43 -37.82
N ALA A 8 -38.92 3.80 -36.61
CA ALA A 8 -38.06 4.44 -35.63
C ALA A 8 -37.10 3.39 -35.04
N GLY A 9 -35.88 3.37 -35.55
CA GLY A 9 -34.77 2.60 -34.98
C GLY A 9 -34.31 3.25 -33.68
N LEU A 10 -34.42 2.51 -32.58
CA LEU A 10 -33.87 2.87 -31.29
C LEU A 10 -32.35 2.62 -31.33
N ILE A 11 -31.56 3.67 -31.56
CA ILE A 11 -30.10 3.62 -31.42
C ILE A 11 -29.79 3.71 -29.92
N VAL A 12 -29.49 2.56 -29.31
CA VAL A 12 -28.86 2.52 -27.99
C VAL A 12 -27.41 2.95 -28.19
N ILE A 13 -27.12 4.22 -27.93
CA ILE A 13 -25.74 4.71 -27.82
C ILE A 13 -25.21 4.16 -26.50
N LEU A 14 -24.54 3.01 -26.57
CA LEU A 14 -23.71 2.49 -25.51
C LEU A 14 -22.50 3.42 -25.40
N LEU A 15 -22.60 4.47 -24.58
CA LEU A 15 -21.47 5.30 -24.17
C LEU A 15 -20.54 4.42 -23.33
N MET A 16 -19.62 3.73 -23.99
CA MET A 16 -18.40 3.27 -23.35
C MET A 16 -17.60 4.51 -22.97
N THR A 17 -17.79 5.00 -21.75
CA THR A 17 -16.85 5.90 -21.10
C THR A 17 -15.54 5.13 -20.94
N MET A 18 -14.69 5.19 -21.96
CA MET A 18 -13.26 4.99 -21.78
C MET A 18 -12.84 6.06 -20.77
N LEU A 19 -12.60 5.66 -19.53
CA LEU A 19 -11.81 6.45 -18.60
C LEU A 19 -10.43 6.52 -19.23
N ALA A 20 -10.20 7.55 -20.05
CA ALA A 20 -8.86 7.96 -20.42
C ALA A 20 -8.18 8.27 -19.08
N GLN A 21 -7.29 7.38 -18.64
CA GLN A 21 -6.38 7.65 -17.54
C GLN A 21 -5.58 8.88 -17.97
N ALA A 22 -5.95 10.05 -17.46
CA ALA A 22 -5.18 11.26 -17.74
C ALA A 22 -3.74 10.96 -17.31
N ALA A 23 -2.79 11.21 -18.21
CA ALA A 23 -1.39 11.06 -17.87
C ALA A 23 -1.10 11.92 -16.63
N GLU A 24 -0.42 11.33 -15.65
CA GLU A 24 -0.04 12.02 -14.41
C GLU A 24 0.68 13.33 -14.74
N SER A 25 0.36 14.39 -13.99
CA SER A 25 1.03 15.67 -14.23
C SER A 25 2.54 15.55 -13.94
N PRO A 26 3.42 16.31 -14.63
CA PRO A 26 4.85 16.32 -14.31
C PRO A 26 5.13 16.70 -12.85
N ALA A 27 4.26 17.53 -12.25
CA ALA A 27 4.35 17.90 -10.83
C ALA A 27 4.03 16.72 -9.91
N LEU A 28 3.06 15.87 -10.27
CA LEU A 28 2.77 14.64 -9.53
C LEU A 28 3.93 13.65 -9.64
N GLN A 29 4.50 13.48 -10.83
CA GLN A 29 5.65 12.59 -11.03
C GLN A 29 6.87 13.00 -10.20
N ASP A 30 7.20 14.30 -10.14
CA ASP A 30 8.28 14.80 -9.28
C ASP A 30 7.95 14.62 -7.79
N PHE A 31 6.72 14.91 -7.38
CA PHE A 31 6.27 14.70 -6.00
C PHE A 31 6.40 13.22 -5.59
N ASP A 32 5.88 12.31 -6.42
CA ASP A 32 5.89 10.88 -6.15
C ASP A 32 7.30 10.30 -6.14
N SER A 33 8.19 10.78 -7.01
CA SER A 33 9.63 10.48 -6.99
C SER A 33 10.27 10.81 -5.64
N GLN A 34 10.03 12.01 -5.11
CA GLN A 34 10.57 12.44 -3.82
C GLN A 34 9.95 11.65 -2.65
N VAL A 35 8.64 11.43 -2.69
CA VAL A 35 7.91 10.60 -1.70
C VAL A 35 8.45 9.17 -1.71
N LEU A 36 8.68 8.59 -2.88
CA LEU A 36 9.18 7.23 -3.05
C LEU A 36 10.57 7.06 -2.42
N ALA A 37 11.48 8.02 -2.63
CA ALA A 37 12.80 8.00 -2.00
C ALA A 37 12.72 7.95 -0.46
N ALA A 38 11.84 8.76 0.15
CA ALA A 38 11.62 8.71 1.59
C ALA A 38 10.95 7.38 2.04
N ARG A 39 9.96 6.89 1.28
CA ARG A 39 9.24 5.63 1.59
C ARG A 39 10.15 4.40 1.53
N GLN A 40 11.16 4.37 0.66
CA GLN A 40 12.13 3.27 0.60
C GLN A 40 12.90 3.12 1.92
N HIS A 41 13.41 4.22 2.46
CA HIS A 41 14.06 4.23 3.78
C HIS A 41 13.08 3.86 4.91
N MET A 42 11.86 4.41 4.90
CA MET A 42 10.83 4.04 5.86
C MET A 42 10.49 2.53 5.80
N ARG A 43 10.50 1.92 4.60
CA ARG A 43 10.25 0.48 4.43
C ARG A 43 11.38 -0.37 5.01
N SER A 44 12.64 0.03 4.78
CA SER A 44 13.81 -0.60 5.40
C SER A 44 13.74 -0.51 6.92
N TYR A 45 13.46 0.68 7.46
CA TYR A 45 13.20 0.89 8.88
C TYR A 45 12.11 -0.06 9.42
N CYS A 46 10.96 -0.16 8.74
CA CYS A 46 9.85 -1.01 9.14
C CYS A 46 10.23 -2.50 9.25
N ALA A 47 11.08 -2.99 8.34
CA ALA A 47 11.57 -4.37 8.39
C ALA A 47 12.57 -4.58 9.54
N LEU A 48 13.45 -3.60 9.79
CA LEU A 48 14.44 -3.67 10.85
C LEU A 48 13.78 -3.59 12.23
N ILE A 49 12.85 -2.66 12.46
CA ILE A 49 12.21 -2.50 13.77
C ILE A 49 11.40 -3.76 14.16
N GLN A 50 10.80 -4.45 13.20
CA GLN A 50 10.15 -5.75 13.44
C GLN A 50 11.13 -6.84 13.89
N LYS A 51 12.38 -6.81 13.43
CA LYS A 51 13.43 -7.71 13.92
C LYS A 51 13.85 -7.31 15.33
N VAL A 52 14.05 -6.02 15.59
CA VAL A 52 14.40 -5.50 16.91
C VAL A 52 13.37 -5.87 17.97
N MET A 53 12.07 -5.79 17.68
CA MET A 53 11.02 -6.21 18.62
C MET A 53 11.11 -7.69 19.03
N LYS A 54 11.76 -8.54 18.23
CA LYS A 54 11.93 -9.98 18.52
C LYS A 54 13.23 -10.29 19.26
N SER A 55 14.31 -9.56 18.97
CA SER A 55 15.66 -9.89 19.45
C SER A 55 16.27 -8.86 20.40
N ASN A 56 15.74 -7.64 20.47
CA ASN A 56 16.35 -6.48 21.13
C ASN A 56 17.79 -6.20 20.67
N ASP A 57 18.14 -6.55 19.43
CA ASP A 57 19.48 -6.37 18.88
C ASP A 57 19.82 -4.88 18.68
N GLU A 58 20.82 -4.37 19.41
CA GLU A 58 21.18 -2.95 19.42
C GLU A 58 21.76 -2.48 18.08
N ALA A 59 22.51 -3.34 17.37
CA ALA A 59 23.04 -3.01 16.05
C ALA A 59 21.92 -2.82 15.02
N THR A 60 20.92 -3.72 15.01
CA THR A 60 19.72 -3.59 14.18
C THR A 60 18.89 -2.37 14.58
N ALA A 61 18.78 -2.06 15.88
CA ALA A 61 18.10 -0.86 16.36
C ALA A 61 18.78 0.41 15.84
N GLN A 62 20.11 0.48 15.92
CA GLN A 62 20.88 1.61 15.41
C GLN A 62 20.73 1.77 13.89
N LYS A 63 20.75 0.66 13.14
CA LYS A 63 20.49 0.70 11.69
C LYS A 63 19.08 1.19 11.39
N SER A 64 18.07 0.75 12.15
CA SER A 64 16.69 1.23 11.99
C SER A 64 16.58 2.74 12.22
N LEU A 65 17.29 3.26 13.23
CA LEU A 65 17.35 4.69 13.51
C LEU A 65 17.94 5.49 12.33
N GLN A 66 19.03 4.99 11.73
CA GLN A 66 19.64 5.64 10.56
C GLN A 66 18.68 5.70 9.37
N GLU A 67 17.97 4.61 9.08
CA GLU A 67 17.00 4.56 7.98
C GLU A 67 15.88 5.59 8.19
N ILE A 68 15.30 5.68 9.39
CA ILE A 68 14.19 6.61 9.61
C ILE A 68 14.63 8.07 9.67
N GLN A 69 15.85 8.35 10.14
CA GLN A 69 16.44 9.68 10.05
C GLN A 69 16.68 10.09 8.59
N GLN A 70 17.17 9.19 7.76
CA GLN A 70 17.35 9.46 6.32
C GLN A 70 16.02 9.71 5.61
N ALA A 71 14.97 8.94 5.95
CA ALA A 71 13.62 9.22 5.46
C ALA A 71 13.16 10.64 5.84
N GLY A 72 13.37 11.05 7.09
CA GLY A 72 13.05 12.41 7.56
C GLY A 72 13.81 13.51 6.82
N VAL A 73 15.11 13.32 6.55
CA VAL A 73 15.93 14.29 5.79
C VAL A 73 15.43 14.45 4.35
N LEU A 74 15.05 13.35 3.70
CA LEU A 74 14.46 13.40 2.37
C LEU A 74 13.09 14.09 2.40
N TRP A 75 12.27 13.76 3.40
CA TRP A 75 10.93 14.30 3.54
C TRP A 75 10.90 15.81 3.84
N ASP A 76 11.84 16.35 4.61
CA ASP A 76 11.90 17.77 4.98
C ASP A 76 11.90 18.72 3.76
N LYS A 77 12.31 18.23 2.58
CA LYS A 77 12.26 18.98 1.31
C LYS A 77 10.85 19.10 0.74
N ILE A 78 10.02 18.07 0.92
CA ILE A 78 8.70 17.94 0.28
C ILE A 78 7.72 19.02 0.77
N PRO A 79 7.48 19.24 2.08
CA PRO A 79 6.61 20.32 2.54
C PRO A 79 7.07 21.70 2.07
N LYS A 80 8.40 21.94 1.97
CA LYS A 80 8.94 23.23 1.54
C LYS A 80 8.58 23.54 0.08
N GLN A 81 8.59 22.52 -0.77
CA GLN A 81 8.27 22.64 -2.19
C GLN A 81 6.75 22.63 -2.45
N TYR A 82 6.01 21.75 -1.80
CA TYR A 82 4.64 21.41 -2.20
C TYR A 82 3.53 21.92 -1.28
N ALA A 83 3.81 22.33 -0.04
CA ALA A 83 2.74 22.69 0.90
C ALA A 83 1.90 23.90 0.44
N LYS A 84 2.50 24.84 -0.30
CA LYS A 84 1.79 26.02 -0.86
C LYS A 84 1.33 25.82 -2.30
N ASN A 85 2.01 24.95 -3.04
CA ASN A 85 1.78 24.67 -4.44
C ASN A 85 1.70 23.14 -4.62
N PRO A 86 0.61 22.50 -4.19
CA PRO A 86 0.43 21.06 -4.35
C PRO A 86 0.40 20.68 -5.84
N PRO A 87 0.73 19.41 -6.19
CA PRO A 87 0.41 18.91 -7.53
C PRO A 87 -1.10 19.08 -7.82
N PRO A 88 -1.50 19.30 -9.10
CA PRO A 88 -2.89 19.52 -9.49
C PRO A 88 -3.89 18.51 -8.91
N GLU A 89 -3.48 17.25 -8.80
CA GLU A 89 -4.26 16.14 -8.27
C GLU A 89 -4.58 16.32 -6.78
N TYR A 90 -3.70 17.01 -6.04
CA TYR A 90 -3.89 17.36 -4.62
C TYR A 90 -4.43 18.78 -4.41
N ALA A 91 -4.65 19.58 -5.46
CA ALA A 91 -4.97 21.00 -5.32
C ALA A 91 -6.30 21.29 -4.59
N ARG A 92 -7.20 20.30 -4.52
CA ARG A 92 -8.49 20.39 -3.81
C ARG A 92 -8.43 19.86 -2.38
N ASP A 93 -7.32 19.26 -1.96
CA ASP A 93 -7.16 18.73 -0.61
C ASP A 93 -6.71 19.83 0.36
N SER A 94 -7.70 20.40 1.06
CA SER A 94 -7.47 21.41 2.11
C SER A 94 -6.57 20.91 3.26
N GLN A 95 -6.39 19.60 3.41
CA GLN A 95 -5.57 18.99 4.46
C GLN A 95 -4.17 18.63 3.97
N PHE A 96 -3.86 18.78 2.67
CA PHE A 96 -2.61 18.30 2.07
C PHE A 96 -1.36 18.78 2.83
N ALA A 97 -1.22 20.09 3.04
CA ALA A 97 -0.11 20.66 3.80
C ALA A 97 -0.03 20.14 5.25
N GLY A 98 -1.19 19.95 5.90
CA GLY A 98 -1.28 19.38 7.24
C GLY A 98 -0.81 17.92 7.29
N ARG A 99 -1.12 17.13 6.25
CA ARG A 99 -0.67 15.74 6.12
C ARG A 99 0.84 15.66 5.90
N LEU A 100 1.39 16.53 5.06
CA LEU A 100 2.85 16.62 4.87
C LEU A 100 3.58 16.92 6.18
N LYS A 101 3.04 17.84 7.00
CA LYS A 101 3.58 18.14 8.34
C LYS A 101 3.44 16.95 9.29
N THR A 102 2.28 16.28 9.27
CA THR A 102 2.03 15.10 10.11
C THR A 102 3.03 13.99 9.78
N MET A 103 3.34 13.77 8.51
CA MET A 103 4.34 12.79 8.11
C MET A 103 5.73 13.11 8.67
N GLN A 104 6.15 14.38 8.64
CA GLN A 104 7.42 14.79 9.26
C GLN A 104 7.42 14.47 10.77
N MET A 105 6.34 14.82 11.48
CA MET A 105 6.22 14.51 12.91
C MET A 105 6.34 13.01 13.19
N LEU A 106 5.76 12.16 12.32
CA LEU A 106 5.86 10.72 12.47
C LEU A 106 7.30 10.21 12.30
N PHE A 107 8.09 10.78 11.38
CA PHE A 107 9.51 10.45 11.28
C PHE A 107 10.28 10.80 12.55
N ASP A 108 10.05 11.98 13.10
CA ASP A 108 10.69 12.43 14.33
C ASP A 108 10.28 11.54 15.53
N GLU A 109 9.00 11.22 15.65
CA GLU A 109 8.49 10.34 16.72
C GLU A 109 9.00 8.90 16.58
N MET A 110 9.11 8.37 15.36
CA MET A 110 9.71 7.05 15.14
C MET A 110 11.16 7.02 15.58
N ALA A 111 11.97 8.01 15.19
CA ALA A 111 13.36 8.13 15.62
C ALA A 111 13.48 8.25 17.15
N TYR A 112 12.68 9.13 17.76
CA TYR A 112 12.62 9.29 19.21
C TYR A 112 12.26 7.98 19.92
N ASN A 113 11.26 7.25 19.42
CA ASN A 113 10.84 5.99 20.03
C ASN A 113 11.92 4.90 19.93
N VAL A 114 12.68 4.83 18.83
CA VAL A 114 13.83 3.91 18.73
C VAL A 114 14.90 4.26 19.76
N GLN A 115 15.30 5.54 19.86
CA GLN A 115 16.31 6.01 20.81
C GLN A 115 15.93 5.70 22.27
N ASN A 116 14.63 5.72 22.58
CA ASN A 116 14.10 5.44 23.91
C ASN A 116 13.71 3.96 24.11
N LYS A 117 14.15 3.05 23.22
CA LYS A 117 13.84 1.61 23.24
C LYS A 117 12.33 1.29 23.26
N LYS A 118 11.47 2.21 22.79
CA LYS A 118 10.01 2.06 22.67
C LYS A 118 9.64 1.46 21.31
N TYR A 119 10.19 0.29 20.98
CA TYR A 119 10.15 -0.29 19.63
C TYR A 119 8.72 -0.58 19.12
N GLN A 120 7.81 -1.01 20.00
CA GLN A 120 6.41 -1.22 19.62
C GLN A 120 5.72 0.09 19.21
N MET A 121 5.96 1.19 19.93
CA MET A 121 5.43 2.50 19.57
C MET A 121 6.05 2.98 18.24
N ALA A 122 7.36 2.77 18.09
CA ALA A 122 8.08 3.09 16.86
C ALA A 122 7.50 2.34 15.64
N PHE A 123 7.15 1.06 15.80
CA PHE A 123 6.49 0.25 14.77
C PHE A 123 5.05 0.71 14.50
N ASN A 124 4.28 1.04 15.54
CA ASN A 124 2.90 1.54 15.37
C ASN A 124 2.88 2.87 14.60
N ASN A 125 3.82 3.78 14.88
CA ASN A 125 3.95 5.04 14.14
C ASN A 125 4.30 4.79 12.66
N CYS A 126 5.11 3.77 12.35
CA CYS A 126 5.37 3.36 10.97
C CYS A 126 4.10 2.91 10.26
N ALA A 127 3.26 2.11 10.93
CA ALA A 127 2.00 1.65 10.36
C ALA A 127 1.02 2.81 10.14
N PHE A 128 0.99 3.79 11.05
CA PHE A 128 0.19 5.00 10.90
C PHE A 128 0.69 5.88 9.74
N ALA A 129 2.00 6.03 9.58
CA ALA A 129 2.60 6.73 8.43
C ALA A 129 2.21 6.08 7.10
N CYS A 130 2.29 4.75 6.98
CA CYS A 130 1.79 4.05 5.79
C CYS A 130 0.30 4.30 5.54
N GLY A 131 -0.54 4.29 6.58
CA GLY A 131 -1.96 4.62 6.46
C GLY A 131 -2.20 6.07 6.01
N LEU A 132 -1.35 7.00 6.41
CA LEU A 132 -1.44 8.40 5.99
C LEU A 132 -1.15 8.57 4.49
N PHE A 133 -0.17 7.84 3.94
CA PHE A 133 0.07 7.81 2.48
C PHE A 133 -1.17 7.31 1.72
N VAL A 134 -1.74 6.17 2.15
CA VAL A 134 -2.94 5.61 1.52
C VAL A 134 -4.08 6.63 1.54
N LYS A 135 -4.32 7.26 2.70
CA LYS A 135 -5.36 8.27 2.83
C LYS A 135 -5.13 9.48 1.92
N MET A 136 -3.88 9.95 1.80
CA MET A 136 -3.53 11.03 0.89
C MET A 136 -3.87 10.66 -0.56
N HIS A 137 -3.54 9.45 -0.99
CA HIS A 137 -3.80 9.01 -2.36
C HIS A 137 -5.30 8.82 -2.63
N GLU A 138 -5.99 8.06 -1.78
CA GLU A 138 -7.39 7.67 -2.00
C GLU A 138 -8.34 8.88 -1.97
N GLU A 139 -8.13 9.83 -1.07
CA GLU A 139 -8.98 11.04 -1.00
C GLU A 139 -8.74 12.02 -2.15
N ASN A 140 -7.66 11.84 -2.91
CA ASN A 140 -7.34 12.61 -4.10
C ASN A 140 -7.56 11.81 -5.39
N GLY A 141 -8.24 10.65 -5.30
CA GLY A 141 -8.58 9.81 -6.46
C GLY A 141 -7.39 9.11 -7.11
N LEU A 142 -6.25 9.06 -6.43
CA LEU A 142 -5.05 8.37 -6.89
C LEU A 142 -5.09 6.91 -6.47
N VAL A 143 -4.58 6.03 -7.33
CA VAL A 143 -4.59 4.58 -7.10
C VAL A 143 -3.19 4.04 -7.34
N TYR A 144 -2.52 3.65 -6.25
CA TYR A 144 -1.22 3.01 -6.33
C TYR A 144 -1.30 1.56 -5.91
N VAL A 145 -0.52 0.70 -6.60
CA VAL A 145 -0.39 -0.71 -6.24
C VAL A 145 0.11 -0.90 -4.79
N SER A 146 0.98 0.00 -4.30
CA SER A 146 1.52 -0.05 -2.94
C SER A 146 0.41 0.11 -1.90
N ASP A 147 -0.56 0.98 -2.14
CA ASP A 147 -1.70 1.19 -1.23
C ASP A 147 -2.62 -0.03 -1.19
N ARG A 148 -2.87 -0.65 -2.35
CA ARG A 148 -3.65 -1.89 -2.46
C ARG A 148 -2.97 -3.04 -1.74
N LEU A 149 -1.65 -3.17 -1.89
CA LEU A 149 -0.84 -4.14 -1.16
C LEU A 149 -0.84 -3.87 0.35
N PHE A 150 -0.81 -2.61 0.79
CA PHE A 150 -0.93 -2.26 2.21
C PHE A 150 -2.28 -2.68 2.80
N ALA A 151 -3.38 -2.41 2.09
CA ALA A 151 -4.71 -2.85 2.49
C ALA A 151 -4.80 -4.39 2.59
N LEU A 152 -4.33 -5.10 1.55
CA LEU A 152 -4.28 -6.56 1.54
C LEU A 152 -3.47 -7.11 2.72
N ARG A 153 -2.28 -6.56 2.99
CA ARG A 153 -1.45 -6.92 4.13
C ARG A 153 -2.18 -6.75 5.46
N LYS A 154 -2.90 -5.64 5.63
CA LYS A 154 -3.65 -5.34 6.86
C LYS A 154 -4.76 -6.37 7.09
N THR A 155 -5.48 -6.74 6.04
CA THR A 155 -6.55 -7.76 6.13
C THR A 155 -5.97 -9.16 6.41
N ILE A 156 -4.86 -9.54 5.77
CA ILE A 156 -4.15 -10.80 6.09
C ILE A 156 -3.67 -10.83 7.56
N LYS A 157 -3.13 -9.71 8.06
CA LYS A 157 -2.73 -9.58 9.47
C LYS A 157 -3.91 -9.70 10.42
N SER A 158 -5.06 -9.16 10.05
CA SER A 158 -6.30 -9.30 10.82
C SER A 158 -6.78 -10.76 10.82
N ALA A 159 -6.68 -11.46 9.69
CA ALA A 159 -6.97 -12.89 9.59
C ALA A 159 -6.04 -13.73 10.47
N GLN A 160 -4.75 -13.38 10.57
CA GLN A 160 -3.82 -14.01 11.53
C GLN A 160 -4.30 -13.85 12.97
N THR A 161 -4.70 -12.64 13.37
CA THR A 161 -5.23 -12.39 14.72
C THR A 161 -6.51 -13.18 14.99
N LEU A 162 -7.46 -13.18 14.04
CA LEU A 162 -8.69 -13.96 14.15
C LEU A 162 -8.38 -15.46 14.31
N HIS A 163 -7.49 -15.99 13.48
CA HIS A 163 -7.07 -17.38 13.53
C HIS A 163 -6.41 -17.76 14.86
N SER A 164 -5.48 -16.93 15.36
CA SER A 164 -4.83 -17.15 16.65
C SER A 164 -5.80 -17.12 17.83
N ASN A 165 -6.91 -16.39 17.69
CA ASN A 165 -7.99 -16.34 18.69
C ASN A 165 -9.05 -17.45 18.50
N GLY A 166 -8.85 -18.36 17.54
CA GLY A 166 -9.77 -19.47 17.26
C GLY A 166 -11.04 -19.08 16.51
N HIS A 167 -11.11 -17.87 15.95
CA HIS A 167 -12.25 -17.43 15.13
C HIS A 167 -12.19 -18.02 13.72
N SER A 168 -13.37 -18.23 13.14
CA SER A 168 -13.49 -18.65 11.74
C SER A 168 -13.00 -17.56 10.80
N LEU A 169 -12.37 -17.97 9.69
CA LEU A 169 -11.91 -17.05 8.64
C LEU A 169 -12.86 -16.97 7.44
N LYS A 170 -14.02 -17.64 7.49
CA LYS A 170 -14.97 -17.72 6.36
C LYS A 170 -15.42 -16.36 5.86
N GLU A 171 -15.52 -15.36 6.73
CA GLU A 171 -15.96 -14.01 6.38
C GLU A 171 -14.83 -13.12 5.85
N ILE A 172 -13.59 -13.32 6.30
CA ILE A 172 -12.45 -12.46 5.92
C ILE A 172 -11.75 -12.94 4.64
N VAL A 173 -11.82 -14.24 4.31
CA VAL A 173 -11.20 -14.78 3.09
C VAL A 173 -11.75 -14.12 1.81
N PRO A 174 -13.08 -13.94 1.63
CA PRO A 174 -13.61 -13.21 0.48
C PRO A 174 -13.09 -11.78 0.37
N GLU A 175 -12.86 -11.10 1.51
CA GLU A 175 -12.26 -9.77 1.52
C GLU A 175 -10.80 -9.80 1.04
N ILE A 176 -10.01 -10.79 1.49
CA ILE A 176 -8.63 -11.00 1.02
C ILE A 176 -8.61 -11.23 -0.50
N GLN A 177 -9.52 -12.05 -1.04
CA GLN A 177 -9.64 -12.28 -2.47
C GLN A 177 -10.02 -10.99 -3.23
N SER A 178 -10.99 -10.22 -2.73
CA SER A 178 -11.36 -8.93 -3.33
C SER A 178 -10.19 -7.94 -3.33
N LEU A 179 -9.41 -7.88 -2.26
CA LEU A 179 -8.25 -6.99 -2.17
C LEU A 179 -7.13 -7.40 -3.12
N ARG A 180 -6.87 -8.71 -3.30
CA ARG A 180 -5.96 -9.23 -4.34
C ARG A 180 -6.39 -8.76 -5.72
N ASP A 181 -7.67 -8.83 -6.05
CA ASP A 181 -8.16 -8.42 -7.37
C ASP A 181 -7.97 -6.91 -7.59
N ARG A 182 -8.11 -6.09 -6.53
CA ARG A 182 -7.79 -4.65 -6.59
C ARG A 182 -6.30 -4.36 -6.79
N VAL A 183 -5.41 -5.23 -6.30
CA VAL A 183 -3.96 -5.11 -6.58
C VAL A 183 -3.71 -5.31 -8.07
N PHE A 184 -4.34 -6.31 -8.71
CA PHE A 184 -4.22 -6.54 -10.15
C PHE A 184 -4.76 -5.40 -11.02
N GLN A 185 -5.79 -4.70 -10.53
CA GLN A 185 -6.42 -3.59 -11.26
C GLN A 185 -5.66 -2.27 -11.11
N ALA A 186 -4.72 -2.17 -10.16
CA ALA A 186 -3.97 -0.94 -9.95
C ALA A 186 -2.97 -0.72 -11.09
N PRO A 187 -2.77 0.53 -11.54
CA PRO A 187 -1.74 0.84 -12.52
C PRO A 187 -0.36 0.50 -11.95
N PHE A 188 0.48 -0.13 -12.77
CA PHE A 188 1.84 -0.49 -12.43
C PHE A 188 2.77 -0.02 -13.56
N PRO A 189 3.90 0.64 -13.26
CA PRO A 189 4.91 0.95 -14.28
C PRO A 189 5.41 -0.37 -14.86
N GLU A 190 5.25 -0.56 -16.17
CA GLU A 190 5.37 -1.82 -16.92
C GLU A 190 6.04 -3.01 -16.20
N LYS A 191 5.27 -4.10 -16.09
CA LYS A 191 5.64 -5.48 -15.75
C LYS A 191 7.14 -5.69 -15.48
N SER A 192 7.57 -5.37 -14.26
CA SER A 192 8.78 -5.93 -13.71
C SER A 192 8.73 -7.45 -13.92
N ALA A 193 9.78 -8.01 -14.55
CA ALA A 193 9.88 -9.44 -14.83
C ALA A 193 9.73 -10.30 -13.56
N THR A 194 9.90 -9.70 -12.37
CA THR A 194 9.74 -10.34 -11.08
C THR A 194 8.38 -10.10 -10.42
N PHE A 195 7.71 -8.98 -10.71
CA PHE A 195 6.44 -8.63 -10.05
C PHE A 195 5.28 -9.54 -10.49
N THR A 196 5.14 -9.77 -11.80
CA THR A 196 4.02 -10.58 -12.31
C THR A 196 4.05 -12.02 -11.78
N PRO A 197 5.18 -12.76 -11.85
CA PRO A 197 5.25 -14.10 -11.27
C PRO A 197 5.02 -14.12 -9.75
N ALA A 198 5.51 -13.11 -9.02
CA ALA A 198 5.27 -13.00 -7.57
C ALA A 198 3.78 -12.76 -7.25
N MET A 199 3.07 -12.01 -8.08
CA MET A 199 1.64 -11.77 -7.93
C MET A 199 0.79 -13.01 -8.27
N GLU A 200 1.20 -13.78 -9.29
CA GLU A 200 0.59 -15.08 -9.59
C GLU A 200 0.75 -16.07 -8.44
N GLU A 201 1.94 -16.13 -7.85
CA GLU A 201 2.19 -16.98 -6.69
C GLU A 201 1.36 -16.55 -5.47
N LEU A 202 1.32 -15.26 -5.15
CA LEU A 202 0.44 -14.73 -4.10
C LEU A 202 -1.02 -15.14 -4.33
N SER A 203 -1.49 -15.08 -5.58
CA SER A 203 -2.86 -15.43 -5.94
C SER A 203 -3.16 -16.90 -5.68
N ARG A 204 -2.25 -17.79 -6.08
CA ARG A 204 -2.35 -19.24 -5.78
C ARG A 204 -2.41 -19.49 -4.28
N THR A 205 -1.55 -18.84 -3.50
CA THR A 205 -1.52 -19.00 -2.04
C THR A 205 -2.82 -18.50 -1.39
N ILE A 206 -3.43 -17.42 -1.89
CA ILE A 206 -4.74 -16.92 -1.42
C ILE A 206 -5.86 -17.92 -1.73
N ASP A 207 -5.87 -18.51 -2.92
CA ASP A 207 -6.88 -19.51 -3.28
C ASP A 207 -6.69 -20.80 -2.47
N HIS A 208 -5.43 -21.17 -2.18
CA HIS A 208 -5.13 -22.29 -1.29
C HIS A 208 -5.61 -22.03 0.15
N LEU A 209 -5.43 -20.81 0.68
CA LEU A 209 -6.00 -20.42 1.98
C LEU A 209 -7.51 -20.63 2.01
N ALA A 210 -8.22 -20.22 0.94
CA ALA A 210 -9.67 -20.39 0.86
C ALA A 210 -10.10 -21.86 0.94
N GLN A 211 -9.36 -22.76 0.30
CA GLN A 211 -9.59 -24.21 0.38
C GLN A 211 -9.34 -24.75 1.80
N GLN A 212 -8.24 -24.34 2.45
CA GLN A 212 -7.92 -24.78 3.81
C GLN A 212 -8.94 -24.29 4.85
N VAL A 213 -9.47 -23.08 4.68
CA VAL A 213 -10.54 -22.53 5.54
C VAL A 213 -11.85 -23.31 5.36
N PHE A 214 -12.09 -23.90 4.19
CA PHE A 214 -13.23 -24.78 3.97
C PHE A 214 -13.07 -26.13 4.70
N THR A 215 -11.84 -26.67 4.76
CA THR A 215 -11.54 -27.95 5.44
C THR A 215 -11.23 -27.82 6.93
N ASP A 216 -11.20 -26.60 7.47
CA ASP A 216 -10.85 -26.26 8.87
C ASP A 216 -9.48 -26.81 9.33
N ASP A 217 -8.49 -26.86 8.42
CA ASP A 217 -7.12 -27.26 8.76
C ASP A 217 -6.38 -26.09 9.42
N LYS A 218 -6.49 -25.99 10.75
CA LYS A 218 -5.96 -24.87 11.52
C LYS A 218 -4.44 -24.71 11.38
N THR A 219 -3.69 -25.81 11.33
CA THR A 219 -2.23 -25.76 11.22
C THR A 219 -1.80 -25.26 9.84
N ALA A 220 -2.46 -25.75 8.79
CA ALA A 220 -2.19 -25.31 7.42
C ALA A 220 -2.54 -23.84 7.24
N ILE A 221 -3.70 -23.39 7.76
CA ILE A 221 -4.13 -21.98 7.72
C ILE A 221 -3.08 -21.05 8.33
N GLY A 222 -2.57 -21.37 9.53
CA GLY A 222 -1.56 -20.54 10.20
C GLY A 222 -0.26 -20.43 9.40
N THR A 223 0.16 -21.52 8.76
CA THR A 223 1.34 -21.55 7.89
C THR A 223 1.13 -20.68 6.64
N THR A 224 0.01 -20.87 5.94
CA THR A 224 -0.33 -20.13 4.72
C THR A 224 -0.51 -18.63 4.99
N LEU A 225 -1.12 -18.23 6.11
CA LEU A 225 -1.22 -16.81 6.47
C LEU A 225 0.15 -16.15 6.72
N THR A 226 1.11 -16.91 7.26
CA THR A 226 2.49 -16.43 7.46
C THR A 226 3.20 -16.27 6.13
N GLU A 227 3.05 -17.23 5.22
CA GLU A 227 3.56 -17.16 3.85
C GLU A 227 2.99 -15.96 3.09
N LEU A 228 1.66 -15.78 3.12
CA LEU A 228 0.98 -14.63 2.50
C LEU A 228 1.50 -13.29 3.02
N THR A 229 1.78 -13.18 4.32
CA THR A 229 2.39 -11.97 4.88
C THR A 229 3.75 -11.68 4.22
N ASN A 230 4.58 -12.71 4.02
CA ASN A 230 5.90 -12.56 3.44
C ASN A 230 5.80 -12.18 1.95
N GLN A 231 4.98 -12.89 1.18
CA GLN A 231 4.74 -12.59 -0.23
C GLN A 231 4.25 -11.16 -0.46
N VAL A 232 3.27 -10.69 0.35
CA VAL A 232 2.80 -9.30 0.24
C VAL A 232 3.88 -8.29 0.65
N ASN A 233 4.71 -8.60 1.65
CA ASN A 233 5.83 -7.75 2.04
C ASN A 233 6.88 -7.60 0.91
N ASP A 234 7.10 -8.66 0.14
CA ASP A 234 8.02 -8.71 -0.99
C ASP A 234 7.46 -7.93 -2.18
N LEU A 235 6.20 -8.18 -2.55
CA LEU A 235 5.49 -7.41 -3.57
C LEU A 235 5.42 -5.92 -3.23
N TYR A 236 5.20 -5.57 -1.96
CA TYR A 236 5.22 -4.17 -1.52
C TYR A 236 6.62 -3.56 -1.70
N ALA A 237 7.69 -4.31 -1.43
CA ALA A 237 9.05 -3.84 -1.68
C ALA A 237 9.31 -3.62 -3.18
N LEU A 238 8.86 -4.55 -4.04
CA LEU A 238 8.94 -4.40 -5.50
C LEU A 238 8.14 -3.19 -5.99
N SER A 239 6.98 -2.92 -5.40
CA SER A 239 6.15 -1.75 -5.77
C SER A 239 6.77 -0.40 -5.40
N LEU A 240 7.82 -0.40 -4.59
CA LEU A 240 8.56 0.79 -4.20
C LEU A 240 9.95 0.88 -4.88
N GLN A 241 10.19 0.11 -5.94
CA GLN A 241 11.38 0.27 -6.76
C GLN A 241 11.11 1.29 -7.87
N ILE A 242 12.05 2.22 -8.09
CA ILE A 242 12.02 3.09 -9.25
C ILE A 242 12.29 2.20 -10.48
N PRO A 243 11.47 2.23 -11.55
CA PRO A 243 11.85 1.58 -12.79
C PRO A 243 13.20 2.18 -13.25
N SER A 244 14.24 1.35 -13.26
CA SER A 244 15.59 1.69 -13.69
C SER A 244 15.65 2.07 -15.16
#